data_AF-W2Y906-F1
#
_entry.id   AF-W2Y906-F1
#
_cell.length_a   1.000
_cell.length_b   1.000
_cell.length_c   1.000
_cell.angle_alpha   90.00
_cell.angle_beta   90.00
_cell.angle_gamma   90.00
#
_symmetry.space_group_name_H-M   'P 1'
#
loop_
_entity.id
_entity.type
_entity.pdbx_description
1 polymer ?
#
loop_
_entity_poly.entity_id
_entity_poly.type
_entity_poly.pdbx_seq_one_letter_code
_entity_poly.pdbx_strand_id
1 'polypeptide(L)'
;MTPKVGVGRFVVPEDFFSPFDIMHVSHDYDAHVVPELHERLKTTLVQALTGGDFDPYDGGVYVQTAGPRFETKSEVRFFAQFGEFIGMTGANEAELLNEMRVPFAMFSIVDNLANGIGDPLTLEAFKATQKANADLMERAFVHVLDELASTKALASLTTTP
;
A
#
# COMPACT_ATOMS: atom_id res chain seq x y z
N MET A 1 -7.35 -5.81 8.17
CA MET A 1 -6.29 -6.36 9.00
C MET A 1 -6.57 -7.83 9.13
N THR A 2 -5.76 -8.64 8.44
CA THR A 2 -5.98 -10.08 8.34
C THR A 2 -4.80 -10.84 8.94
N PRO A 3 -5.03 -11.88 9.77
CA PRO A 3 -3.96 -12.73 10.26
C PRO A 3 -3.39 -13.66 9.18
N LYS A 4 -3.99 -13.70 7.99
CA LYS A 4 -3.56 -14.55 6.86
C LYS A 4 -2.29 -14.03 6.19
N VAL A 5 -1.99 -12.74 6.34
CA VAL A 5 -0.79 -12.10 5.79
C VAL A 5 0.13 -11.74 6.95
N GLY A 6 1.23 -12.48 7.06
CA GLY A 6 2.16 -12.37 8.18
C GLY A 6 3.14 -11.21 8.06
N VAL A 7 3.79 -10.90 9.19
CA VAL A 7 4.89 -9.94 9.26
C VAL A 7 6.02 -10.33 8.30
N GLY A 8 6.60 -9.33 7.61
CA GLY A 8 7.67 -9.50 6.63
C GLY A 8 7.19 -9.88 5.23
N ARG A 9 5.89 -10.14 5.04
CA ARG A 9 5.32 -10.40 3.71
C ARG A 9 5.05 -9.09 2.98
N PHE A 10 5.37 -9.07 1.69
CA PHE A 10 5.00 -7.97 0.81
C PHE A 10 3.52 -8.03 0.44
N VAL A 11 2.91 -6.88 0.22
CA VAL A 11 1.49 -6.77 -0.14
C VAL A 11 1.33 -5.73 -1.25
N VAL A 12 0.47 -6.04 -2.21
CA VAL A 12 0.11 -5.16 -3.33
C VAL A 12 -1.42 -5.02 -3.32
N PRO A 13 -1.96 -4.00 -2.63
CA PRO A 13 -3.41 -3.82 -2.52
C PRO A 13 -4.03 -3.53 -3.89
N GLU A 14 -5.30 -3.92 -4.04
CA GLU A 14 -6.11 -3.60 -5.23
C GLU A 14 -6.96 -2.36 -5.06
N ASP A 15 -7.20 -1.94 -3.82
CA ASP A 15 -8.03 -0.77 -3.48
C ASP A 15 -7.55 -0.12 -2.18
N PHE A 16 -8.09 1.05 -1.86
CA PHE A 16 -7.82 1.77 -0.63
C PHE A 16 -9.08 2.36 0.01
N PHE A 17 -9.04 2.56 1.32
CA PHE A 17 -10.15 3.10 2.10
C PHE A 17 -9.65 4.23 3.01
N SER A 18 -10.00 5.48 2.70
CA SER A 18 -9.57 6.69 3.43
C SER A 18 -10.74 7.68 3.60
N PRO A 19 -11.68 7.44 4.53
CA PRO A 19 -12.87 8.30 4.66
C PRO A 19 -12.65 9.55 5.52
N PHE A 20 -11.45 9.77 6.07
CA PHE A 20 -11.24 10.73 7.16
C PHE A 20 -10.79 12.12 6.71
N ASP A 21 -9.90 12.18 5.72
CA ASP A 21 -9.27 13.41 5.28
C ASP A 21 -8.83 13.28 3.81
N ILE A 22 -9.81 13.23 2.91
CA ILE A 22 -9.57 13.05 1.47
C ILE A 22 -8.82 14.28 0.94
N MET A 23 -7.56 14.08 0.57
CA MET A 23 -6.66 15.13 0.14
C MET A 23 -6.92 15.50 -1.31
N HIS A 24 -6.96 16.80 -1.59
CA HIS A 24 -7.12 17.35 -2.94
C HIS A 24 -6.33 18.65 -3.10
N VAL A 25 -5.88 18.96 -4.32
CA VAL A 25 -5.11 20.17 -4.64
C VAL A 25 -5.93 21.15 -5.48
N SER A 26 -6.77 20.65 -6.38
CA SER A 26 -7.60 21.47 -7.25
C SER A 26 -8.74 22.10 -6.47
N HIS A 27 -9.02 23.36 -6.82
CA HIS A 27 -10.17 24.11 -6.33
C HIS A 27 -11.35 24.11 -7.32
N ASP A 28 -11.20 23.40 -8.45
CA ASP A 28 -12.18 23.33 -9.53
C ASP A 28 -12.90 21.96 -9.57
N TYR A 29 -13.86 21.83 -10.50
CA TYR A 29 -14.67 20.62 -10.64
C TYR A 29 -13.86 19.38 -11.07
N ASP A 30 -12.66 19.56 -11.61
CA ASP A 30 -11.77 18.49 -12.05
C ASP A 30 -11.20 17.63 -10.90
N ALA A 31 -11.34 18.07 -9.64
CA ALA A 31 -11.07 17.25 -8.46
C ALA A 31 -12.03 16.03 -8.32
N HIS A 32 -13.15 16.01 -9.05
CA HIS A 32 -14.07 14.86 -9.06
C HIS A 32 -13.51 13.75 -9.95
N VAL A 33 -12.66 12.92 -9.36
CA VAL A 33 -12.08 11.72 -9.99
C VAL A 33 -12.72 10.45 -9.43
N VAL A 34 -12.78 9.41 -10.26
CA VAL A 34 -13.05 8.05 -9.77
C VAL A 34 -11.69 7.48 -9.31
N PRO A 35 -11.48 7.26 -8.01
CA PRO A 35 -10.18 6.81 -7.52
C PRO A 35 -9.92 5.36 -7.91
N GLU A 36 -8.68 5.06 -8.27
CA GLU A 36 -8.19 3.70 -8.48
C GLU A 36 -6.74 3.51 -8.04
N LEU A 37 -6.35 2.27 -7.80
CA LEU A 37 -4.96 1.83 -7.94
C LEU A 37 -4.81 1.26 -9.35
N HIS A 38 -3.89 1.83 -10.14
CA HIS A 38 -3.77 1.58 -11.56
C HIS A 38 -3.45 0.10 -11.86
N GLU A 39 -4.42 -0.63 -12.39
CA GLU A 39 -4.43 -2.10 -12.46
C GLU A 39 -3.23 -2.68 -13.23
N ARG A 40 -2.83 -2.06 -14.35
CA ARG A 40 -1.66 -2.53 -15.10
C ARG A 40 -0.35 -2.32 -14.33
N LEU A 41 -0.25 -1.23 -13.58
CA LEU A 41 0.95 -0.96 -12.79
C LEU A 41 0.99 -1.91 -11.59
N LYS A 42 -0.13 -2.10 -10.89
CA LYS A 42 -0.33 -3.11 -9.84
C LYS A 42 0.10 -4.50 -10.33
N THR A 43 -0.42 -4.97 -11.47
CA THR A 43 -0.05 -6.26 -12.07
C THR A 43 1.46 -6.35 -12.32
N THR A 44 2.06 -5.27 -12.83
CA THR A 44 3.52 -5.23 -13.08
C THR A 44 4.32 -5.32 -11.76
N LEU A 45 3.87 -4.67 -10.69
CA LEU A 45 4.48 -4.78 -9.37
C LEU A 45 4.41 -6.21 -8.83
N VAL A 46 3.25 -6.87 -8.94
CA VAL A 46 3.08 -8.27 -8.52
C VAL A 46 4.02 -9.19 -9.30
N GLN A 47 4.11 -9.02 -10.62
CA GLN A 47 4.99 -9.83 -11.47
C GLN A 47 6.47 -9.62 -11.12
N ALA A 48 6.91 -8.39 -10.95
CA ALA A 48 8.30 -8.08 -10.58
C ALA A 48 8.64 -8.67 -9.20
N LEU A 49 7.79 -8.46 -8.19
CA LEU A 49 8.00 -9.01 -6.85
C LEU A 49 8.00 -10.56 -6.85
N THR A 50 7.14 -11.18 -7.65
CA THR A 50 7.11 -12.65 -7.81
C THR A 50 8.37 -13.15 -8.51
N GLY A 51 8.83 -12.48 -9.56
CA GLY A 51 10.05 -12.83 -10.30
C GLY A 51 11.33 -12.67 -9.49
N GLY A 52 11.32 -11.79 -8.48
CA GLY A 52 12.40 -11.58 -7.52
C GLY A 52 12.32 -12.44 -6.25
N ASP A 53 11.44 -13.45 -6.20
CA ASP A 53 11.24 -14.35 -5.05
C ASP A 53 10.80 -13.63 -3.74
N PHE A 54 10.05 -12.52 -3.85
CA PHE A 54 9.55 -11.76 -2.69
C PHE A 54 8.15 -12.21 -2.19
N ASP A 55 7.48 -13.15 -2.88
CA ASP A 55 6.15 -13.71 -2.52
C ASP A 55 5.10 -12.67 -2.08
N PRO A 56 4.73 -11.72 -2.95
CA PRO A 56 3.75 -10.70 -2.60
C PRO A 56 2.36 -11.30 -2.43
N TYR A 57 1.59 -10.77 -1.47
CA TYR A 57 0.15 -10.94 -1.44
C TYR A 57 -0.48 -9.98 -2.45
N ASP A 58 -1.16 -10.52 -3.46
CA ASP A 58 -1.89 -9.77 -4.48
C ASP A 58 -3.35 -9.56 -4.08
N GLY A 59 -3.76 -8.31 -3.91
CA GLY A 59 -5.13 -7.90 -3.62
C GLY A 59 -5.35 -7.43 -2.18
N GLY A 60 -6.63 -7.24 -1.83
CA GLY A 60 -7.03 -6.69 -0.54
C GLY A 60 -6.98 -5.16 -0.49
N VAL A 61 -7.59 -4.60 0.55
CA VAL A 61 -7.80 -3.15 0.69
C VAL A 61 -6.83 -2.56 1.71
N TYR A 62 -6.17 -1.47 1.34
CA TYR A 62 -5.36 -0.64 2.23
C TYR A 62 -6.23 0.39 2.96
N VAL A 63 -6.42 0.23 4.26
CA VAL A 63 -7.11 1.21 5.10
C VAL A 63 -6.13 2.27 5.57
N GLN A 64 -6.49 3.54 5.40
CA GLN A 64 -5.72 4.64 5.95
C GLN A 64 -6.38 5.25 7.18
N THR A 65 -5.56 5.48 8.22
CA THR A 65 -5.92 6.29 9.38
C THR A 65 -5.05 7.55 9.43
N ALA A 66 -5.51 8.58 10.14
CA ALA A 66 -4.80 9.87 10.19
C ALA A 66 -3.49 9.84 10.98
N GLY A 67 -3.26 8.83 11.83
CA GLY A 67 -2.13 8.84 12.78
C GLY A 67 -2.19 10.03 13.77
N PRO A 68 -1.08 10.35 14.48
CA PRO A 68 0.18 9.62 14.55
C PRO A 68 0.16 8.48 15.57
N ARG A 69 -0.93 8.32 16.34
CA ARG A 69 -1.10 7.15 17.22
C ARG A 69 -1.50 5.93 16.40
N PHE A 70 -1.11 4.75 16.85
CA PHE A 70 -1.71 3.50 16.38
C PHE A 70 -3.20 3.44 16.73
N GLU A 71 -3.89 2.54 16.04
CA GLU A 71 -5.30 2.29 16.21
C GLU A 71 -5.59 1.59 17.54
N THR A 72 -6.75 1.89 18.12
CA THR A 72 -7.31 1.11 19.22
C THR A 72 -7.76 -0.25 18.72
N LYS A 73 -7.83 -1.25 19.60
CA LYS A 73 -8.34 -2.58 19.24
C LYS A 73 -9.76 -2.54 18.64
N SER A 74 -10.58 -1.56 19.04
CA SER A 74 -11.94 -1.39 18.51
C SER A 74 -11.94 -0.80 17.10
N GLU A 75 -11.09 0.18 16.83
CA GLU A 75 -10.87 0.70 15.47
C GLU A 75 -10.34 -0.40 14.55
N VAL A 76 -9.37 -1.19 15.00
CA VAL A 76 -8.85 -2.34 14.23
C VAL A 76 -9.97 -3.34 13.92
N ARG A 77 -10.83 -3.69 14.88
CA ARG A 77 -11.96 -4.61 14.60
C ARG A 77 -12.95 -4.02 13.59
N PHE A 78 -13.21 -2.72 13.65
CA PHE A 78 -14.11 -2.04 12.71
C PHE A 78 -13.54 -2.06 11.29
N PHE A 79 -12.31 -1.59 11.10
CA PHE A 79 -11.66 -1.54 9.79
C PHE A 79 -11.40 -2.93 9.18
N ALA A 80 -11.22 -3.96 10.01
CA ALA A 80 -10.99 -5.32 9.53
C ALA A 80 -12.21 -5.93 8.82
N GLN A 81 -13.37 -5.25 8.84
CA GLN A 81 -14.54 -5.62 8.04
C GLN A 81 -14.43 -5.16 6.57
N PHE A 82 -13.55 -4.20 6.27
CA PHE A 82 -13.49 -3.51 4.97
C PHE A 82 -12.11 -3.53 4.32
N GLY A 83 -11.08 -3.95 5.02
CA GLY A 83 -9.77 -4.14 4.40
C GLY A 83 -8.81 -5.02 5.16
N GLU A 84 -7.71 -5.35 4.50
CA GLU A 84 -6.71 -6.33 4.90
C GLU A 84 -5.50 -5.67 5.53
N PHE A 85 -5.18 -4.44 5.13
CA PHE A 85 -3.98 -3.70 5.55
C PHE A 85 -4.36 -2.37 6.18
N ILE A 86 -3.48 -1.83 7.01
CA ILE A 86 -3.68 -0.53 7.63
C ILE A 86 -2.38 0.25 7.69
N GLY A 87 -2.46 1.55 7.41
CA GLY A 87 -1.34 2.47 7.55
C GLY A 87 -1.80 3.93 7.54
N MET A 88 -0.88 4.86 7.29
CA MET A 88 -1.09 6.29 7.54
C MET A 88 -0.67 7.21 6.38
N THR A 89 -0.26 6.68 5.22
CA THR A 89 0.25 7.52 4.11
C THR A 89 -0.39 7.18 2.77
N GLY A 90 -0.29 5.92 2.33
CA GLY A 90 -0.50 5.46 0.94
C GLY A 90 -1.78 5.89 0.20
N ALA A 91 -2.89 6.13 0.92
CA ALA A 91 -4.13 6.58 0.29
C ALA A 91 -4.11 8.06 -0.08
N ASN A 92 -3.38 8.90 0.67
CA ASN A 92 -3.26 10.32 0.32
C ASN A 92 -2.44 10.50 -0.96
N GLU A 93 -1.36 9.72 -1.14
CA GLU A 93 -0.63 9.74 -2.41
C GLU A 93 -1.50 9.23 -3.57
N ALA A 94 -2.31 8.18 -3.34
CA ALA A 94 -3.25 7.68 -4.33
C ALA A 94 -4.25 8.76 -4.76
N GLU A 95 -4.89 9.44 -3.82
CA GLU A 95 -5.85 10.52 -4.07
C GLU A 95 -5.24 11.64 -4.93
N LEU A 96 -4.08 12.15 -4.52
CA LEU A 96 -3.39 13.22 -5.25
C LEU A 96 -2.95 12.81 -6.66
N LEU A 97 -2.44 11.58 -6.83
CA LEU A 97 -1.99 11.10 -8.14
C LEU A 97 -3.16 10.80 -9.08
N ASN A 98 -4.29 10.31 -8.55
CA ASN A 98 -5.53 10.17 -9.30
C ASN A 98 -6.04 11.55 -9.79
N GLU A 99 -6.02 12.56 -8.92
CA GLU A 99 -6.36 13.93 -9.29
C GLU A 99 -5.48 14.46 -10.44
N MET A 100 -4.17 14.19 -10.37
CA MET A 100 -3.21 14.58 -11.41
C MET A 100 -3.20 13.65 -12.64
N ARG A 101 -4.03 12.60 -12.67
CA ARG A 101 -4.05 11.55 -13.71
C ARG A 101 -2.69 10.89 -13.94
N VAL A 102 -1.94 10.70 -12.86
CA VAL A 102 -0.68 9.96 -12.87
C VAL A 102 -0.97 8.54 -12.39
N PRO A 103 -0.69 7.50 -13.21
CA PRO A 103 -0.85 6.12 -12.79
C PRO A 103 -0.14 5.84 -11.47
N PHE A 104 -0.88 5.36 -10.48
CA PHE A 104 -0.35 5.03 -9.16
C PHE A 104 -0.75 3.62 -8.74
N ALA A 105 0.21 2.86 -8.24
CA ALA A 105 -0.01 1.65 -7.48
C ALA A 105 1.06 1.58 -6.40
N MET A 106 0.80 0.86 -5.34
CA MET A 106 1.69 0.75 -4.19
C MET A 106 1.96 -0.71 -3.86
N PHE A 107 3.12 -0.95 -3.25
CA PHE A 107 3.36 -2.16 -2.49
C PHE A 107 3.98 -1.78 -1.15
N SER A 108 3.74 -2.60 -0.13
CA SER A 108 4.30 -2.39 1.21
C SER A 108 4.71 -3.71 1.84
N ILE A 109 5.37 -3.65 3.00
CA ILE A 109 5.74 -4.82 3.80
C ILE A 109 5.02 -4.77 5.14
N VAL A 110 4.52 -5.90 5.61
CA VAL A 110 3.78 -5.97 6.88
C VAL A 110 4.76 -5.90 8.05
N ASP A 111 4.75 -4.79 8.80
CA ASP A 111 5.60 -4.61 9.99
C ASP A 111 4.94 -5.12 11.29
N ASN A 112 3.62 -5.20 11.33
CA ASN A 112 2.87 -5.72 12.47
C ASN A 112 1.44 -6.08 12.04
N LEU A 113 0.71 -6.82 12.88
CA LEU A 113 -0.66 -7.29 12.57
C LEU A 113 -1.77 -6.30 12.99
N ALA A 114 -1.43 -5.08 13.36
CA ALA A 114 -2.28 -4.09 14.02
C ALA A 114 -2.66 -4.45 15.47
N ASN A 115 -3.05 -3.43 16.23
CA ASN A 115 -3.32 -3.57 17.67
C ASN A 115 -4.49 -4.53 17.96
N GLY A 116 -4.23 -5.53 18.78
CA GLY A 116 -5.24 -6.51 19.22
C GLY A 116 -5.40 -7.71 18.29
N ILE A 117 -4.54 -7.85 17.27
CA ILE A 117 -4.42 -9.05 16.45
C ILE A 117 -3.03 -9.66 16.73
N GLY A 118 -3.00 -10.95 17.07
CA GLY A 118 -1.76 -11.63 17.45
C GLY A 118 -1.18 -11.10 18.77
N ASP A 119 0.15 -10.99 18.82
CA ASP A 119 0.88 -10.55 20.00
C ASP A 119 0.66 -9.06 20.32
N PRO A 120 0.83 -8.63 21.59
CA PRO A 120 0.68 -7.24 21.97
C PRO A 120 1.60 -6.30 21.18
N LEU A 121 1.01 -5.32 20.49
CA LEU A 121 1.76 -4.28 19.79
C LEU A 121 2.49 -3.37 20.79
N THR A 122 3.81 -3.28 20.66
CA THR A 122 4.65 -2.33 21.39
C THR A 122 5.48 -1.49 20.41
N LEU A 123 5.83 -0.27 20.81
CA LEU A 123 6.67 0.60 19.99
C LEU A 123 8.06 0.00 19.74
N GLU A 124 8.59 -0.75 20.71
CA GLU A 124 9.88 -1.41 20.59
C GLU A 124 9.83 -2.56 19.56
N ALA A 125 8.84 -3.45 19.66
CA ALA A 125 8.67 -4.54 18.72
C ALA A 125 8.42 -4.03 17.30
N PHE A 126 7.56 -3.01 17.15
CA PHE A 126 7.30 -2.36 15.86
C PHE A 126 8.59 -1.81 15.23
N LYS A 127 9.38 -1.04 15.99
CA LYS A 127 10.65 -0.48 15.49
C LYS A 127 11.68 -1.55 15.15
N ALA A 128 11.74 -2.62 15.95
CA ALA A 128 12.63 -3.75 15.68
C ALA A 128 12.27 -4.45 14.35
N THR A 129 10.98 -4.72 14.13
CA THR A 129 10.49 -5.32 12.89
C THR A 129 10.71 -4.41 11.69
N GLN A 130 10.35 -3.12 11.79
CA GLN A 130 10.58 -2.14 10.72
C GLN A 130 12.05 -2.11 10.31
N LYS A 131 12.97 -2.10 11.30
CA LYS A 131 14.40 -2.15 11.03
C LYS A 131 14.83 -3.46 10.36
N ALA A 132 14.28 -4.59 10.78
CA ALA A 132 14.58 -5.89 10.18
C ALA A 132 14.05 -6.00 8.74
N ASN A 133 12.92 -5.35 8.44
CA ASN A 133 12.29 -5.34 7.13
C ASN A 133 12.92 -4.31 6.17
N ALA A 134 13.63 -3.30 6.67
CA ALA A 134 14.18 -2.22 5.85
C ALA A 134 15.09 -2.74 4.71
N ASP A 135 16.05 -3.60 5.04
CA ASP A 135 16.97 -4.18 4.05
C ASP A 135 16.22 -5.01 2.99
N LEU A 136 15.15 -5.70 3.40
CA LEU A 136 14.33 -6.51 2.50
C LEU A 136 13.50 -5.62 1.56
N MET A 137 12.87 -4.57 2.10
CA MET A 137 12.14 -3.56 1.34
C MET A 137 13.03 -2.85 0.32
N GLU A 138 14.25 -2.47 0.70
CA GLU A 138 15.20 -1.83 -0.21
C GLU A 138 15.59 -2.75 -1.37
N ARG A 139 15.88 -4.03 -1.11
CA ARG A 139 16.17 -5.00 -2.16
C ARG A 139 15.00 -5.20 -3.10
N ALA A 140 13.78 -5.33 -2.56
CA ALA A 140 12.57 -5.47 -3.37
C ALA A 140 12.33 -4.24 -4.25
N PHE A 141 12.50 -3.04 -3.68
CA PHE A 141 12.34 -1.78 -4.39
C PHE A 141 13.33 -1.64 -5.55
N VAL A 142 14.62 -1.91 -5.31
CA VAL A 142 15.65 -1.87 -6.37
C VAL A 142 15.32 -2.88 -7.47
N HIS A 143 14.96 -4.12 -7.11
CA HIS A 143 14.60 -5.14 -8.07
C HIS A 143 13.39 -4.73 -8.94
N VAL A 144 12.33 -4.21 -8.32
CA VAL A 144 11.15 -3.72 -9.03
C VAL A 144 11.50 -2.59 -9.99
N LEU A 145 12.36 -1.64 -9.58
CA LEU A 145 12.81 -0.57 -10.47
C LEU A 145 13.60 -1.10 -11.67
N ASP A 146 14.50 -2.06 -11.47
CA ASP A 146 15.27 -2.69 -12.54
C ASP A 146 14.36 -3.43 -13.54
N GLU A 147 13.35 -4.15 -13.05
CA GLU A 147 12.35 -4.82 -13.88
C GLU A 147 11.50 -3.84 -14.69
N LEU A 148 11.00 -2.78 -14.05
CA LEU A 148 10.22 -1.72 -14.73
C LEU A 148 11.05 -1.01 -15.82
N ALA A 149 12.33 -0.77 -15.56
CA ALA A 149 13.24 -0.14 -16.50
C ALA A 149 13.58 -1.06 -17.69
N SER A 150 13.90 -2.33 -17.43
CA SER A 150 14.31 -3.30 -18.45
C SER A 150 13.17 -3.63 -19.43
N THR A 151 11.96 -3.78 -18.92
CA THR A 151 10.75 -4.08 -19.70
C THR A 151 10.15 -2.86 -20.38
N LYS A 152 10.65 -1.65 -20.08
CA LYS A 152 10.03 -0.37 -20.46
C LYS A 152 8.55 -0.32 -20.08
N ALA A 153 8.18 -0.97 -18.97
CA ALA A 153 6.79 -1.08 -18.54
C ALA A 153 6.10 0.28 -18.47
N LEU A 154 6.79 1.31 -17.98
CA LEU A 154 6.25 2.68 -17.89
C LEU A 154 5.86 3.27 -19.25
N ALA A 155 6.59 2.96 -20.32
CA ALA A 155 6.25 3.40 -21.68
C ALA A 155 5.00 2.69 -22.23
N SER A 156 4.62 1.54 -21.66
CA SER A 156 3.38 0.83 -22.00
C SER A 156 2.17 1.31 -21.20
N LEU A 157 2.39 2.06 -20.11
CA LEU A 157 1.34 2.69 -19.31
C LEU A 157 0.84 3.99 -19.93
N THR A 158 1.61 4.58 -20.88
CA THR A 158 1.16 5.73 -21.66
C THR A 158 0.20 5.30 -22.76
N THR A 159 -1.02 4.94 -22.39
CA THR A 159 -2.17 4.98 -23.31
C THR A 159 -3.03 6.16 -22.91
N THR A 160 -2.95 7.25 -23.69
CA THR A 160 -3.80 8.45 -23.58
C THR A 160 -5.09 8.26 -24.38
N PRO A 161 -6.22 8.92 -24.07
CA PRO A 161 -6.68 9.51 -22.81
C PRO A 161 -7.82 8.70 -22.15
#